data_AF-A0A4T0UIW7-F1
#
_entry.id   AF-A0A4T0UIW7-F1
#
_cell.length_a   1.000
_cell.length_b   1.000
_cell.length_c   1.000
_cell.angle_alpha   90.00
_cell.angle_beta   90.00
_cell.angle_gamma   90.00
#
_symmetry.space_group_name_H-M   'P 1'
#
loop_
_entity.id
_entity.type
_entity.pdbx_description
1 polymer ?
#
loop_
_entity_poly.entity_id
_entity_poly.type
_entity_poly.pdbx_seq_one_letter_code
_entity_poly.pdbx_strand_id
1 'polypeptide(L)'
;MQLKQMTVLVSLALSSAAWAGDGIELFPNRYLANTFSPSDIAIGGGSQATNSDNLTPLPEAPSGNIAIGSNAKALSYDYGYFAGFSIAIGNNAYANEGGLAFGRNAMAEVSSIALGDWAKASSNSVALGVGAEAFNGSVAIGYGSLAFDTNVVSFGNTTTRRRLTNIADGIEDSDAVSMNQFKALQTKVDGLASGGSGSSSTDLEALTNRVTQAETDVRAAQSTANVAQQDAGYAKALANGAQEAADRAHESALDANRNATTAQSTANDAKNTANNAATAAGAAQSTA
;
A
#
# COMPACT_ATOMS: atom_id res chain seq x y z
N MET A 1 -71.81 62.31 14.86
CA MET A 1 -70.53 62.60 15.53
C MET A 1 -70.71 62.38 17.03
N GLN A 2 -70.41 61.17 17.52
CA GLN A 2 -70.16 60.83 18.93
C GLN A 2 -69.49 59.44 18.89
N LEU A 3 -68.16 59.41 19.01
CA LEU A 3 -67.33 58.21 18.96
C LEU A 3 -67.32 57.56 20.35
N LYS A 4 -67.77 56.32 20.46
CA LYS A 4 -67.75 55.53 21.70
C LYS A 4 -66.32 55.00 21.91
N GLN A 5 -65.53 55.63 22.77
CA GLN A 5 -64.25 55.07 23.21
C GLN A 5 -64.51 53.95 24.22
N MET A 6 -64.10 52.73 23.87
CA MET A 6 -64.13 51.57 24.74
C MET A 6 -62.74 51.43 25.36
N THR A 7 -62.57 52.00 26.55
CA THR A 7 -61.36 51.87 27.36
C THR A 7 -61.28 50.43 27.88
N VAL A 8 -60.44 49.60 27.27
CA VAL A 8 -60.05 48.30 27.83
C VAL A 8 -58.98 48.58 28.88
N LEU A 9 -59.36 48.50 30.16
CA LEU A 9 -58.41 48.44 31.27
C LEU A 9 -57.63 47.12 31.17
N VAL A 10 -56.41 47.16 30.66
CA VAL A 10 -55.43 46.11 30.91
C VAL A 10 -54.77 46.43 32.24
N SER A 11 -55.06 45.59 33.23
CA SER A 11 -54.56 45.72 34.60
C SER A 11 -53.05 45.52 34.62
N LEU A 12 -52.29 46.58 34.94
CA LEU A 12 -50.90 46.49 35.38
C LEU A 12 -50.87 45.69 36.70
N ALA A 13 -50.13 44.59 36.71
CA ALA A 13 -49.65 43.98 37.95
C ALA A 13 -48.12 44.10 37.96
N LEU A 14 -47.62 45.12 38.66
CA LEU A 14 -46.23 45.16 39.12
C LEU A 14 -46.03 44.09 40.19
N SER A 15 -44.99 43.26 40.04
CA SER A 15 -44.34 42.61 41.18
C SER A 15 -42.86 42.35 40.90
N SER A 16 -42.04 43.31 41.36
CA SER A 16 -40.67 43.16 41.90
C SER A 16 -39.73 42.09 41.31
N ALA A 17 -38.97 42.48 40.29
CA ALA A 17 -37.51 42.44 40.27
C ALA A 17 -37.02 43.33 39.11
N ALA A 18 -36.25 44.37 39.41
CA ALA A 18 -35.37 45.00 38.43
C ALA A 18 -34.41 43.89 37.92
N TRP A 19 -34.10 43.74 36.63
CA TRP A 19 -33.18 44.53 35.80
C TRP A 19 -33.38 44.10 34.32
N ALA A 20 -33.12 45.03 33.38
CA ALA A 20 -32.83 44.88 31.93
C ALA A 20 -33.96 44.50 30.91
N GLY A 21 -34.46 45.53 30.21
CA GLY A 21 -34.60 45.59 28.73
C GLY A 21 -35.52 44.62 28.00
N ASP A 22 -36.80 44.98 27.88
CA ASP A 22 -37.86 44.52 26.95
C ASP A 22 -37.55 43.36 25.97
N GLY A 23 -37.51 42.13 26.48
CA GLY A 23 -37.70 40.91 25.71
C GLY A 23 -39.18 40.66 25.37
N ILE A 24 -39.47 40.07 24.20
CA ILE A 24 -40.84 39.68 23.80
C ILE A 24 -41.30 38.46 24.62
N GLU A 25 -42.07 38.68 25.69
CA GLU A 25 -42.76 37.64 26.46
C GLU A 25 -44.05 37.19 25.75
N LEU A 26 -44.07 36.01 25.12
CA LEU A 26 -45.26 35.52 24.39
C LEU A 26 -46.20 34.62 25.21
N PHE A 27 -45.87 34.23 26.46
CA PHE A 27 -46.75 33.39 27.28
C PHE A 27 -46.65 33.68 28.80
N PRO A 28 -47.74 34.14 29.46
CA PRO A 28 -47.73 34.58 30.87
C PRO A 28 -47.81 33.42 31.91
N ASN A 29 -47.33 32.21 31.61
CA ASN A 29 -47.42 31.08 32.56
C ASN A 29 -46.08 30.75 33.24
N ARG A 30 -45.90 31.33 34.44
CA ARG A 30 -45.11 30.86 35.61
C ARG A 30 -43.74 30.18 35.37
N TYR A 31 -42.93 30.64 34.44
CA TYR A 31 -41.46 30.50 34.54
C TYR A 31 -40.86 31.65 33.72
N LEU A 32 -40.34 32.69 34.39
CA LEU A 32 -39.88 33.92 33.76
C LEU A 32 -38.81 33.62 32.71
N ALA A 33 -38.99 34.14 31.49
CA ALA A 33 -37.92 34.16 30.50
C ALA A 33 -36.93 35.26 30.92
N ASN A 34 -35.62 34.99 30.85
CA ASN A 34 -34.60 35.93 31.30
C ASN A 34 -33.74 36.39 30.11
N THR A 35 -33.76 37.68 29.81
CA THR A 35 -32.92 38.36 28.82
C THR A 35 -32.05 39.40 29.51
N PHE A 36 -30.77 39.50 29.15
CA PHE A 36 -29.88 40.52 29.75
C PHE A 36 -29.62 41.71 28.81
N SER A 37 -29.75 41.52 27.49
CA SER A 37 -29.62 42.57 26.47
C SER A 37 -30.90 42.71 25.64
N PRO A 38 -31.26 43.92 25.16
CA PRO A 38 -32.41 44.14 24.26
C PRO A 38 -32.37 43.34 22.95
N SER A 39 -31.19 42.84 22.59
CA SER A 39 -30.96 42.01 21.40
C SER A 39 -31.14 40.51 21.64
N ASP A 40 -31.33 40.09 22.90
CA ASP A 40 -31.56 38.70 23.25
C ASP A 40 -33.04 38.31 23.03
N ILE A 41 -33.26 37.05 22.66
CA ILE A 41 -34.59 36.45 22.49
C ILE A 41 -34.70 35.28 23.46
N ALA A 42 -35.62 35.36 24.42
CA ALA A 42 -35.95 34.26 25.31
C ALA A 42 -37.45 33.94 25.20
N ILE A 43 -37.79 32.74 24.70
CA ILE A 43 -39.16 32.30 24.48
C ILE A 43 -39.37 30.93 25.13
N GLY A 44 -40.25 30.86 26.12
CA GLY A 44 -40.64 29.63 26.80
C GLY A 44 -40.36 29.69 28.29
N GLY A 45 -41.07 28.86 29.07
CA GLY A 45 -40.93 28.86 30.52
C GLY A 45 -39.50 28.56 30.95
N GLY A 46 -38.83 29.51 31.62
CA GLY A 46 -37.50 29.32 32.19
C GLY A 46 -36.36 29.38 31.17
N SER A 47 -36.65 29.82 29.94
CA SER A 47 -35.61 30.08 28.94
C SER A 47 -34.71 31.24 29.37
N GLN A 48 -33.40 31.14 29.09
CA GLN A 48 -32.40 32.12 29.48
C GLN A 48 -31.52 32.47 28.28
N ALA A 49 -31.52 33.74 27.89
CA ALA A 49 -30.63 34.29 26.87
C ALA A 49 -29.81 35.40 27.53
N THR A 50 -28.54 35.14 27.84
CA THR A 50 -27.74 36.03 28.71
C THR A 50 -26.24 35.93 28.42
N ASN A 51 -25.48 36.92 28.86
CA ASN A 51 -24.03 37.06 28.64
C ASN A 51 -23.15 36.43 29.75
N SER A 52 -23.70 35.59 30.62
CA SER A 52 -22.95 34.84 31.67
C SER A 52 -23.85 33.82 32.39
N ASP A 53 -23.27 32.70 32.87
CA ASP A 53 -23.88 31.78 33.85
C ASP A 53 -23.94 32.38 35.27
N ASN A 54 -23.27 33.52 35.51
CA ASN A 54 -23.02 34.07 36.84
C ASN A 54 -23.31 35.58 36.92
N LEU A 55 -24.06 35.94 37.96
CA LEU A 55 -24.78 37.20 38.26
C LEU A 55 -23.91 38.46 38.46
N THR A 56 -22.66 38.51 37.99
CA THR A 56 -21.86 39.74 38.06
C THR A 56 -21.99 40.51 36.75
N PRO A 57 -22.70 41.65 36.74
CA PRO A 57 -22.84 42.47 35.54
C PRO A 57 -21.47 42.98 35.14
N LEU A 58 -20.88 42.42 34.09
CA LEU A 58 -19.91 43.17 33.31
C LEU A 58 -20.71 44.20 32.48
N PRO A 59 -20.18 45.43 32.31
CA PRO A 59 -20.89 46.50 31.63
C PRO A 59 -21.24 46.09 30.19
N GLU A 60 -22.53 45.88 29.95
CA GLU A 60 -23.24 45.91 28.66
C GLU A 60 -22.42 45.58 27.41
N ALA A 61 -21.84 44.39 27.34
CA ALA A 61 -21.49 43.84 26.04
C ALA A 61 -22.82 43.52 25.31
N PRO A 62 -23.03 44.01 24.07
CA PRO A 62 -24.20 43.62 23.30
C PRO A 62 -24.17 42.11 23.08
N SER A 63 -25.16 41.40 23.61
CA SER A 63 -25.43 40.01 23.26
C SER A 63 -26.46 39.93 22.13
N GLY A 64 -26.69 38.74 21.59
CA GLY A 64 -27.66 38.46 20.54
C GLY A 64 -28.16 37.02 20.65
N ASN A 65 -28.29 36.56 21.89
CA ASN A 65 -28.57 35.17 22.20
C ASN A 65 -30.01 34.82 21.89
N ILE A 66 -30.24 33.58 21.46
CA ILE A 66 -31.58 33.08 21.16
C ILE A 66 -31.82 31.81 21.96
N ALA A 67 -32.68 31.87 22.97
CA ALA A 67 -33.14 30.74 23.76
C ALA A 67 -34.63 30.50 23.52
N ILE A 68 -34.99 29.43 22.77
CA ILE A 68 -36.37 29.10 22.43
C ILE A 68 -36.69 27.69 22.90
N GLY A 69 -37.68 27.56 23.79
CA GLY A 69 -38.10 26.32 24.41
C GLY A 69 -38.02 26.37 25.93
N SER A 70 -38.84 25.59 26.62
CA SER A 70 -38.82 25.55 28.08
C SER A 70 -37.42 25.15 28.57
N ASN A 71 -36.86 25.93 29.48
CA ASN A 71 -35.49 25.81 30.02
C ASN A 71 -34.36 25.84 28.98
N ALA A 72 -34.59 26.35 27.77
CA ALA A 72 -33.49 26.57 26.82
C ALA A 72 -32.51 27.62 27.38
N LYS A 73 -31.21 27.42 27.20
CA LYS A 73 -30.16 28.33 27.70
C LYS A 73 -29.22 28.68 26.57
N ALA A 74 -29.18 29.95 26.19
CA ALA A 74 -28.22 30.50 25.25
C ALA A 74 -27.35 31.50 26.00
N LEU A 75 -26.07 31.18 26.12
CA LEU A 75 -25.11 31.88 26.94
C LEU A 75 -23.95 32.35 26.09
N SER A 76 -23.57 33.61 26.21
CA SER A 76 -22.32 34.12 25.63
C SER A 76 -21.29 34.33 26.73
N TYR A 77 -20.01 34.29 26.37
CA TYR A 77 -18.95 34.90 27.16
C TYR A 77 -18.30 36.00 26.32
N ASP A 78 -18.16 37.19 26.89
CA ASP A 78 -17.50 38.30 26.19
C ASP A 78 -15.98 38.23 26.39
N TYR A 79 -15.27 37.87 25.32
CA TYR A 79 -13.80 37.95 25.24
C TYR A 79 -13.35 39.07 24.26
N GLY A 80 -14.10 40.18 24.17
CA GLY A 80 -13.62 41.46 23.63
C GLY A 80 -13.36 41.54 22.12
N TYR A 81 -13.40 40.44 21.37
CA TYR A 81 -13.19 40.44 19.91
C TYR A 81 -14.09 39.48 19.11
N PHE A 82 -14.74 38.53 19.76
CA PHE A 82 -15.77 37.65 19.17
C PHE A 82 -16.81 37.35 20.24
N ALA A 83 -17.82 38.21 20.41
CA ALA A 83 -18.98 37.85 21.23
C ALA A 83 -19.68 36.69 20.52
N GLY A 84 -19.45 35.47 21.02
CA GLY A 84 -20.12 34.28 20.50
C GLY A 84 -21.59 34.35 20.88
N PHE A 85 -22.42 34.84 19.96
CA PHE A 85 -23.88 34.74 20.12
C PHE A 85 -24.26 33.27 20.07
N SER A 86 -24.97 32.83 21.10
CA SER A 86 -25.38 31.45 21.24
C SER A 86 -26.84 31.29 20.84
N ILE A 87 -27.16 30.15 20.23
CA ILE A 87 -28.52 29.82 19.81
C ILE A 87 -28.88 28.46 20.40
N ALA A 88 -29.84 28.44 21.32
CA ALA A 88 -30.40 27.24 21.93
C ALA A 88 -31.89 27.13 21.60
N ILE A 89 -32.26 26.18 20.74
CA ILE A 89 -33.64 25.97 20.31
C ILE A 89 -34.05 24.52 20.62
N GLY A 90 -34.95 24.35 21.58
CA GLY A 90 -35.44 23.07 22.06
C GLY A 90 -35.62 23.06 23.57
N ASN A 91 -36.48 22.15 24.07
CA ASN A 91 -36.62 21.98 25.52
C ASN A 91 -35.27 21.53 26.13
N ASN A 92 -34.81 22.27 27.14
CA ASN A 92 -33.48 22.10 27.77
C ASN A 92 -32.29 22.16 26.80
N ALA A 93 -32.43 22.78 25.62
CA ALA A 93 -31.28 23.02 24.76
C ALA A 93 -30.29 23.95 25.47
N TYR A 94 -29.00 23.69 25.33
CA TYR A 94 -27.93 24.48 25.94
C TYR A 94 -26.90 24.87 24.89
N ALA A 95 -26.70 26.17 24.72
CA ALA A 95 -25.68 26.74 23.86
C ALA A 95 -24.82 27.70 24.68
N ASN A 96 -23.49 27.56 24.61
CA ASN A 96 -22.54 28.42 25.31
C ASN A 96 -21.45 28.90 24.36
N GLU A 97 -20.89 30.09 24.61
CA GLU A 97 -19.67 30.60 23.96
C GLU A 97 -19.70 30.49 22.42
N GLY A 98 -20.78 30.96 21.79
CA GLY A 98 -20.96 30.90 20.34
C GLY A 98 -21.46 29.56 19.81
N GLY A 99 -22.04 28.73 20.68
CA GLY A 99 -22.62 27.45 20.31
C GLY A 99 -23.98 27.57 19.60
N LEU A 100 -24.28 26.60 18.74
CA LEU A 100 -25.61 26.40 18.15
C LEU A 100 -26.14 25.04 18.57
N ALA A 101 -27.12 25.02 19.48
CA ALA A 101 -27.83 23.83 19.92
C ALA A 101 -29.27 23.86 19.39
N PHE A 102 -29.63 22.88 18.56
CA PHE A 102 -30.98 22.74 18.02
C PHE A 102 -31.49 21.31 18.24
N GLY A 103 -32.49 21.16 19.08
CA GLY A 103 -33.04 19.88 19.52
C GLY A 103 -33.27 19.86 21.02
N ARG A 104 -34.17 18.97 21.48
CA ARG A 104 -34.38 18.77 22.91
C ARG A 104 -33.11 18.18 23.53
N ASN A 105 -32.68 18.73 24.67
CA ASN A 105 -31.41 18.40 25.33
C ASN A 105 -30.17 18.48 24.41
N ALA A 106 -30.22 19.20 23.28
CA ALA A 106 -29.04 19.45 22.48
C ALA A 106 -28.06 20.34 23.27
N MET A 107 -26.77 20.04 23.21
CA MET A 107 -25.74 20.75 23.97
C MET A 107 -24.58 21.16 23.06
N ALA A 108 -24.44 22.45 22.82
CA ALA A 108 -23.33 23.04 22.10
C ALA A 108 -22.54 23.94 23.07
N GLU A 109 -21.35 23.52 23.46
CA GLU A 109 -20.44 24.35 24.25
C GLU A 109 -19.62 25.26 23.30
N VAL A 110 -18.36 25.54 23.64
CA VAL A 110 -17.46 26.50 22.98
C VAL A 110 -17.43 26.34 21.45
N SER A 111 -17.97 27.35 20.75
CA SER A 111 -17.91 27.51 19.28
C SER A 111 -18.29 26.25 18.50
N SER A 112 -19.35 25.57 18.93
CA SER A 112 -19.72 24.24 18.44
C SER A 112 -21.15 24.18 17.88
N ILE A 113 -21.47 23.14 17.12
CA ILE A 113 -22.81 22.95 16.53
C ILE A 113 -23.36 21.59 16.95
N ALA A 114 -24.50 21.56 17.63
CA ALA A 114 -25.22 20.35 18.02
C ALA A 114 -26.64 20.37 17.45
N LEU A 115 -26.90 19.56 16.42
CA LEU A 115 -28.18 19.47 15.73
C LEU A 115 -28.81 18.08 15.91
N GLY A 116 -29.81 17.98 16.78
CA GLY A 116 -30.54 16.75 17.07
C GLY A 116 -30.93 16.63 18.54
N ASP A 117 -31.96 15.83 18.83
CA ASP A 117 -32.29 15.44 20.20
C ASP A 117 -31.08 14.75 20.85
N TRP A 118 -30.64 15.24 22.01
CA TRP A 118 -29.42 14.77 22.69
C TRP A 118 -28.11 14.89 21.90
N ALA A 119 -28.04 15.68 20.83
CA ALA A 119 -26.77 15.95 20.15
C ALA A 119 -25.84 16.74 21.09
N LYS A 120 -24.55 16.39 21.14
CA LYS A 120 -23.54 17.05 21.98
C LYS A 120 -22.31 17.44 21.17
N ALA A 121 -21.94 18.72 21.23
CA ALA A 121 -20.72 19.23 20.61
C ALA A 121 -19.99 20.16 21.58
N SER A 122 -18.67 20.09 21.60
CA SER A 122 -17.82 21.06 22.31
C SER A 122 -16.46 21.25 21.63
N SER A 123 -15.76 22.33 21.99
CA SER A 123 -14.41 22.65 21.49
C SER A 123 -14.32 22.65 19.96
N ASN A 124 -15.04 23.57 19.31
CA ASN A 124 -15.00 23.76 17.85
C ASN A 124 -15.51 22.57 17.01
N SER A 125 -16.33 21.69 17.58
CA SER A 125 -16.83 20.49 16.90
C SER A 125 -18.26 20.63 16.37
N VAL A 126 -18.68 19.65 15.57
CA VAL A 126 -20.01 19.60 14.95
C VAL A 126 -20.63 18.22 15.15
N ALA A 127 -21.77 18.14 15.84
CA ALA A 127 -22.58 16.93 15.99
C ALA A 127 -23.91 17.09 15.23
N LEU A 128 -24.10 16.28 14.19
CA LEU A 128 -25.28 16.30 13.31
C LEU A 128 -26.04 14.98 13.42
N GLY A 129 -27.05 14.91 14.27
CA GLY A 129 -27.92 13.76 14.43
C GLY A 129 -28.36 13.55 15.88
N VAL A 130 -29.49 12.84 16.06
CA VAL A 130 -29.99 12.47 17.39
C VAL A 130 -28.95 11.60 18.11
N GLY A 131 -28.54 12.02 19.30
CA GLY A 131 -27.50 11.38 20.11
C GLY A 131 -26.10 11.37 19.47
N ALA A 132 -25.83 12.22 18.48
CA ALA A 132 -24.47 12.37 17.94
C ALA A 132 -23.60 13.15 18.93
N GLU A 133 -22.34 12.74 19.11
CA GLU A 133 -21.39 13.40 20.01
C GLU A 133 -20.05 13.68 19.32
N ALA A 134 -19.59 14.93 19.37
CA ALA A 134 -18.33 15.37 18.78
C ALA A 134 -17.55 16.28 19.75
N PHE A 135 -16.21 16.17 19.72
CA PHE A 135 -15.30 16.93 20.57
C PHE A 135 -14.04 17.35 19.80
N ASN A 136 -13.28 18.34 20.27
CA ASN A 136 -11.92 18.66 19.79
C ASN A 136 -11.80 18.87 18.27
N GLY A 137 -12.61 19.78 17.70
CA GLY A 137 -12.55 20.12 16.28
C GLY A 137 -13.04 19.02 15.33
N SER A 138 -13.67 17.97 15.85
CA SER A 138 -14.18 16.85 15.05
C SER A 138 -15.63 17.05 14.59
N VAL A 139 -16.09 16.17 13.71
CA VAL A 139 -17.46 16.17 13.19
C VAL A 139 -18.08 14.77 13.35
N ALA A 140 -19.23 14.65 14.02
CA ALA A 140 -20.01 13.42 14.09
C ALA A 140 -21.27 13.55 13.24
N ILE A 141 -21.45 12.66 12.25
CA ILE A 141 -22.56 12.70 11.29
C ILE A 141 -23.44 11.46 11.41
N GLY A 142 -24.69 11.66 11.78
CA GLY A 142 -25.75 10.65 11.86
C GLY A 142 -26.14 10.25 13.29
N TYR A 143 -27.29 9.57 13.41
CA TYR A 143 -27.82 9.04 14.68
C TYR A 143 -26.76 8.24 15.47
N GLY A 144 -26.51 8.63 16.72
CA GLY A 144 -25.57 7.94 17.61
C GLY A 144 -24.12 7.90 17.12
N SER A 145 -23.71 8.77 16.19
CA SER A 145 -22.32 8.86 15.74
C SER A 145 -21.44 9.49 16.82
N LEU A 146 -20.23 8.99 17.00
CA LEU A 146 -19.27 9.45 18.01
C LEU A 146 -17.96 9.84 17.32
N ALA A 147 -17.50 11.07 17.55
CA ALA A 147 -16.22 11.59 17.09
C ALA A 147 -15.41 12.09 18.30
N PHE A 148 -14.61 11.20 18.89
CA PHE A 148 -13.84 11.49 20.11
C PHE A 148 -12.36 11.78 19.84
N ASP A 149 -11.87 11.42 18.67
CA ASP A 149 -10.53 11.77 18.21
C ASP A 149 -10.49 13.22 17.69
N THR A 150 -9.34 13.87 17.82
CA THR A 150 -9.14 15.26 17.38
C THR A 150 -9.11 15.35 15.85
N ASN A 151 -9.77 16.36 15.27
CA ASN A 151 -9.76 16.67 13.83
C ASN A 151 -10.21 15.50 12.90
N VAL A 152 -11.20 14.71 13.32
CA VAL A 152 -11.77 13.62 12.48
C VAL A 152 -13.21 13.90 12.08
N VAL A 153 -13.68 13.23 11.02
CA VAL A 153 -15.11 13.13 10.69
C VAL A 153 -15.56 11.69 10.92
N SER A 154 -16.43 11.47 11.89
CA SER A 154 -17.03 10.16 12.18
C SER A 154 -18.42 10.04 11.56
N PHE A 155 -18.62 8.96 10.80
CA PHE A 155 -19.92 8.59 10.21
C PHE A 155 -20.63 7.51 11.02
N GLY A 156 -20.22 7.26 12.27
CA GLY A 156 -20.76 6.17 13.07
C GLY A 156 -20.11 6.05 14.45
N ASN A 157 -20.07 4.83 14.97
CA ASN A 157 -19.41 4.48 16.21
C ASN A 157 -18.81 3.07 16.09
N THR A 158 -18.31 2.50 17.19
CA THR A 158 -17.66 1.18 17.20
C THR A 158 -18.55 0.02 16.74
N THR A 159 -19.87 0.15 16.91
CA THR A 159 -20.85 -0.88 16.56
C THR A 159 -21.61 -0.58 15.27
N THR A 160 -21.79 0.70 14.94
CA THR A 160 -22.57 1.15 13.78
C THR A 160 -21.68 1.93 12.82
N ARG A 161 -21.44 1.40 11.62
CA ARG A 161 -20.69 2.08 10.55
C ARG A 161 -21.59 2.33 9.35
N ARG A 162 -21.46 3.49 8.73
CA ARG A 162 -22.24 3.86 7.54
C ARG A 162 -21.40 3.69 6.29
N ARG A 163 -22.05 3.30 5.20
CA ARG A 163 -21.45 3.34 3.87
C ARG A 163 -21.52 4.77 3.35
N LEU A 164 -20.42 5.23 2.76
CA LEU A 164 -20.43 6.43 1.93
C LEU A 164 -20.67 6.00 0.48
N THR A 165 -21.69 6.57 -0.15
CA THR A 165 -22.15 6.20 -1.49
C THR A 165 -22.23 7.43 -2.37
N ASN A 166 -22.18 7.25 -3.69
CA ASN A 166 -22.12 8.35 -4.67
C ASN A 166 -20.84 9.19 -4.55
N ILE A 167 -19.71 8.53 -4.27
CA ILE A 167 -18.37 9.13 -4.30
C ILE A 167 -17.81 8.97 -5.71
N ALA A 168 -17.43 10.08 -6.34
CA ALA A 168 -16.69 10.09 -7.59
C ALA A 168 -15.24 9.60 -7.38
N ASP A 169 -14.58 9.18 -8.45
CA ASP A 169 -13.17 8.75 -8.38
C ASP A 169 -12.27 9.93 -7.97
N GLY A 170 -11.38 9.70 -7.00
CA GLY A 170 -10.44 10.70 -6.52
C GLY A 170 -9.40 11.07 -7.59
N ILE A 171 -8.97 12.34 -7.60
CA ILE A 171 -8.04 12.91 -8.57
C ILE A 171 -6.76 13.38 -7.88
N GLU A 172 -6.89 14.07 -6.75
CA GLU A 172 -5.76 14.60 -5.97
C GLU A 172 -5.33 13.64 -4.85
N ASP A 173 -4.13 13.84 -4.30
CA ASP A 173 -3.57 12.97 -3.25
C ASP A 173 -4.42 12.89 -1.97
N SER A 174 -5.22 13.93 -1.69
CA SER A 174 -6.08 14.01 -0.51
C SER A 174 -7.53 13.54 -0.76
N ASP A 175 -7.85 13.04 -1.95
CA ASP A 175 -9.20 12.60 -2.27
C ASP A 175 -9.52 11.22 -1.72
N ALA A 176 -10.80 10.97 -1.45
CA ALA A 176 -11.27 9.63 -1.11
C ALA A 176 -11.18 8.70 -2.33
N VAL A 177 -10.66 7.49 -2.13
CA VAL A 177 -10.60 6.46 -3.18
C VAL A 177 -11.95 5.76 -3.30
N SER A 178 -12.50 5.73 -4.52
CA SER A 178 -13.75 5.01 -4.79
C SER A 178 -13.53 3.49 -4.91
N MET A 179 -14.62 2.71 -4.77
CA MET A 179 -14.56 1.27 -5.05
C MET A 179 -14.26 0.93 -6.51
N ASN A 180 -14.48 1.84 -7.45
CA ASN A 180 -14.12 1.65 -8.86
C ASN A 180 -12.59 1.65 -9.02
N GLN A 181 -11.92 2.65 -8.44
CA GLN A 181 -10.45 2.75 -8.44
C GLN A 181 -9.81 1.54 -7.73
N PHE A 182 -10.37 1.11 -6.59
CA PHE A 182 -9.88 -0.07 -5.88
C PHE A 182 -10.00 -1.36 -6.72
N LYS A 183 -11.14 -1.56 -7.41
CA LYS A 183 -11.33 -2.71 -8.31
C LYS A 183 -10.41 -2.68 -9.52
N ALA A 184 -10.13 -1.50 -10.07
CA ALA A 184 -9.18 -1.34 -11.16
C ALA A 184 -7.76 -1.72 -10.71
N LEU A 185 -7.36 -1.35 -9.48
CA LEU A 185 -6.11 -1.80 -8.88
C LEU A 185 -6.11 -3.32 -8.64
N GLN A 186 -7.18 -3.88 -8.08
CA GLN A 186 -7.33 -5.32 -7.86
C GLN A 186 -7.16 -6.10 -9.17
N THR A 187 -7.80 -5.64 -10.25
CA THR A 187 -7.68 -6.27 -11.58
C THR A 187 -6.23 -6.29 -12.08
N LYS A 188 -5.48 -5.20 -11.86
CA LYS A 188 -4.04 -5.14 -12.20
C LYS A 188 -3.24 -6.14 -11.37
N VAL A 189 -3.48 -6.21 -10.07
CA VAL A 189 -2.79 -7.14 -9.16
C VAL A 189 -3.10 -8.60 -9.50
N ASP A 190 -4.37 -8.91 -9.75
CA ASP A 190 -4.80 -10.25 -10.15
C ASP A 190 -4.17 -10.65 -11.48
N GLY A 191 -4.05 -9.71 -12.44
CA GLY A 191 -3.35 -9.93 -13.71
C GLY A 191 -1.86 -10.23 -13.53
N LEU A 192 -1.20 -9.63 -12.54
CA LEU A 192 0.18 -9.98 -12.18
C LEU A 192 0.24 -11.39 -11.57
N ALA A 193 -0.64 -11.69 -10.62
CA ALA A 193 -0.68 -12.95 -9.90
C ALA A 193 -1.05 -14.14 -10.80
N SER A 194 -1.94 -13.94 -11.78
CA SER A 194 -2.32 -14.93 -12.79
C SER A 194 -1.27 -15.11 -13.89
N GLY A 195 -0.09 -14.53 -13.74
CA GLY A 195 0.98 -14.66 -14.71
C GLY A 195 0.76 -13.78 -15.94
N GLY A 196 0.65 -12.46 -15.76
CA GLY A 196 0.93 -11.46 -16.82
C GLY A 196 2.24 -11.72 -17.58
N SER A 197 3.05 -12.64 -17.05
CA SER A 197 4.07 -13.52 -17.60
C SER A 197 3.70 -14.46 -18.78
N GLY A 198 2.69 -14.17 -19.61
CA GLY A 198 2.50 -14.92 -20.86
C GLY A 198 3.76 -14.94 -21.75
N SER A 199 4.58 -13.88 -21.67
CA SER A 199 5.93 -13.82 -22.26
C SER A 199 6.96 -14.63 -21.48
N SER A 200 6.93 -14.64 -20.15
CA SER A 200 7.95 -15.36 -19.37
C SER A 200 7.77 -16.87 -19.40
N SER A 201 6.53 -17.38 -19.49
CA SER A 201 6.30 -18.83 -19.65
C SER A 201 6.79 -19.33 -21.00
N THR A 202 6.56 -18.58 -22.09
CA THR A 202 7.08 -18.94 -23.42
C THR A 202 8.60 -18.84 -23.51
N ASP A 203 9.20 -17.83 -22.86
CA ASP A 203 10.65 -17.67 -22.83
C ASP A 203 11.33 -18.77 -22.00
N LEU A 204 10.72 -19.17 -20.87
CA LEU A 204 11.16 -20.29 -20.04
C LEU A 204 11.03 -21.62 -20.79
N GLU A 205 9.91 -21.88 -21.46
CA GLU A 205 9.74 -23.07 -22.29
C GLU A 205 10.74 -23.11 -23.44
N ALA A 206 10.96 -21.99 -24.13
CA ALA A 206 11.95 -21.88 -25.19
C ALA A 206 13.37 -22.10 -24.67
N LEU A 207 13.71 -21.57 -23.48
CA LEU A 207 14.99 -21.80 -22.83
C LEU A 207 15.16 -23.27 -22.42
N THR A 208 14.13 -23.89 -21.83
CA THR A 208 14.13 -25.32 -21.48
C THR A 208 14.39 -26.16 -22.72
N ASN A 209 13.68 -25.90 -23.82
CA ASN A 209 13.86 -26.62 -25.08
C ASN A 209 15.28 -26.44 -25.64
N ARG A 210 15.83 -25.21 -25.62
CA ARG A 210 17.22 -24.93 -26.05
C ARG A 210 18.24 -25.65 -25.18
N VAL A 211 18.05 -25.69 -23.86
CA VAL A 211 18.94 -26.41 -22.93
C VAL A 211 18.87 -27.91 -23.17
N THR A 212 17.68 -28.51 -23.32
CA THR A 212 17.52 -29.93 -23.64
C THR A 212 18.18 -30.31 -24.97
N GLN A 213 18.06 -29.45 -25.99
CA GLN A 213 18.75 -29.67 -27.26
C GLN A 213 20.28 -29.58 -27.08
N ALA A 214 20.76 -28.57 -26.37
CA ALA A 214 22.19 -28.42 -26.09
C ALA A 214 22.76 -29.62 -25.32
N GLU A 215 22.03 -30.17 -24.35
CA GLU A 215 22.42 -31.40 -23.64
C GLU A 215 22.51 -32.61 -24.59
N THR A 216 21.59 -32.71 -25.54
CA THR A 216 21.60 -33.77 -26.56
C THR A 216 22.80 -33.65 -27.50
N ASP A 217 23.07 -32.43 -27.97
CA ASP A 217 24.20 -32.13 -28.86
C ASP A 217 25.53 -32.41 -28.16
N VAL A 218 25.67 -32.04 -26.88
CA VAL A 218 26.85 -32.34 -26.07
C VAL A 218 27.06 -33.83 -25.90
N ARG A 219 26.01 -34.62 -25.63
CA ARG A 219 26.10 -36.09 -25.55
C ARG A 219 26.53 -36.71 -26.87
N ALA A 220 25.98 -36.24 -27.99
CA ALA A 220 26.38 -36.70 -29.32
C ALA A 220 27.86 -36.38 -29.62
N ALA A 221 28.28 -35.13 -29.36
CA ALA A 221 29.67 -34.71 -29.52
C ALA A 221 30.63 -35.55 -28.66
N GLN A 222 30.25 -35.85 -27.41
CA GLN A 222 31.05 -36.71 -26.53
C GLN A 222 31.17 -38.14 -27.07
N SER A 223 30.09 -38.70 -27.63
CA SER A 223 30.13 -40.03 -28.26
C SER A 223 31.07 -40.04 -29.46
N THR A 224 30.99 -39.03 -30.34
CA THR A 224 31.92 -38.89 -31.49
C THR A 224 33.37 -38.76 -31.03
N ALA A 225 33.64 -37.96 -29.99
CA ALA A 225 34.98 -37.81 -29.44
C ALA A 225 35.53 -39.14 -28.90
N ASN A 226 34.72 -39.93 -28.20
CA ASN A 226 35.14 -41.24 -27.69
C ASN A 226 35.49 -42.21 -28.83
N VAL A 227 34.72 -42.24 -29.92
CA VAL A 227 35.01 -43.07 -31.10
C VAL A 227 36.33 -42.63 -31.74
N ALA A 228 36.52 -41.32 -31.93
CA ALA A 228 37.77 -40.80 -32.51
C ALA A 228 39.01 -41.14 -31.65
N GLN A 229 38.88 -41.10 -30.32
CA GLN A 229 39.96 -41.54 -29.41
C GLN A 229 40.27 -43.03 -29.54
N GLN A 230 39.25 -43.87 -29.70
CA GLN A 230 39.40 -45.30 -29.91
C GLN A 230 40.07 -45.62 -31.26
N ASP A 231 39.62 -44.98 -32.35
CA ASP A 231 40.18 -45.13 -33.69
C ASP A 231 41.64 -44.67 -33.74
N ALA A 232 41.98 -43.55 -33.08
CA ALA A 232 43.36 -43.11 -32.93
C ALA A 232 44.21 -44.15 -32.16
N GLY A 233 43.64 -44.79 -31.15
CA GLY A 233 44.27 -45.89 -30.42
C GLY A 233 44.57 -47.10 -31.32
N TYR A 234 43.61 -47.52 -32.14
CA TYR A 234 43.79 -48.62 -33.10
C TYR A 234 44.82 -48.28 -34.19
N ALA A 235 44.76 -47.07 -34.74
CA ALA A 235 45.73 -46.61 -35.74
C ALA A 235 47.16 -46.62 -35.19
N LYS A 236 47.35 -46.18 -33.94
CA LYS A 236 48.65 -46.24 -33.26
C LYS A 236 49.14 -47.68 -33.08
N ALA A 237 48.27 -48.60 -32.67
CA ALA A 237 48.63 -50.02 -32.52
C ALA A 237 49.04 -50.65 -33.86
N LEU A 238 48.32 -50.34 -34.94
CA LEU A 238 48.65 -50.78 -36.29
C LEU A 238 50.01 -50.22 -36.76
N ALA A 239 50.26 -48.93 -36.52
CA ALA A 239 51.54 -48.29 -36.85
C ALA A 239 52.71 -48.93 -36.09
N ASN A 240 52.56 -49.22 -34.80
CA ASN A 240 53.56 -49.93 -34.02
C ASN A 240 53.82 -51.34 -34.57
N GLY A 241 52.76 -52.09 -34.90
CA GLY A 241 52.89 -53.42 -35.49
C GLY A 241 53.61 -53.41 -36.85
N ALA A 242 53.35 -52.39 -37.67
CA ALA A 242 54.06 -52.19 -38.94
C ALA A 242 55.54 -51.85 -38.73
N GLN A 243 55.87 -51.01 -37.75
CA GLN A 243 57.25 -50.70 -37.39
C GLN A 243 58.00 -51.95 -36.93
N GLU A 244 57.41 -52.74 -36.04
CA GLU A 244 58.00 -54.01 -35.58
C GLU A 244 58.21 -55.00 -36.74
N ALA A 245 57.28 -55.05 -37.70
CA ALA A 245 57.43 -55.88 -38.89
C ALA A 245 58.57 -55.39 -39.80
N ALA A 246 58.72 -54.07 -39.95
CA ALA A 246 59.82 -53.47 -40.70
C ALA A 246 61.18 -53.75 -40.03
N ASP A 247 61.26 -53.64 -38.70
CA ASP A 247 62.47 -53.93 -37.92
C ASP A 247 62.89 -55.40 -38.08
N ARG A 248 61.92 -56.33 -38.01
CA ARG A 248 62.18 -57.77 -38.27
C ARG A 248 62.67 -58.04 -39.69
N ALA A 249 62.10 -57.37 -40.69
CA ALA A 249 62.53 -57.51 -42.07
C ALA A 249 63.96 -56.96 -42.28
N HIS A 250 64.29 -55.85 -41.62
CA HIS A 250 65.64 -55.27 -41.65
C HIS A 250 66.67 -56.21 -41.01
N GLU A 251 66.36 -56.80 -39.85
CA GLU A 251 67.23 -57.78 -39.18
C GLU A 251 67.46 -59.03 -40.04
N SER A 252 66.39 -59.56 -40.65
CA SER A 252 66.50 -60.69 -41.59
C SER A 252 67.38 -60.36 -42.81
N ALA A 253 67.30 -59.14 -43.34
CA ALA A 253 68.17 -58.69 -44.42
C ALA A 253 69.64 -58.58 -44.00
N LEU A 254 69.91 -58.09 -42.77
CA LEU A 254 71.27 -58.08 -42.21
C LEU A 254 71.81 -59.49 -42.03
N ASP A 255 71.00 -60.43 -41.55
CA ASP A 255 71.37 -61.85 -41.42
C ASP A 255 71.69 -62.47 -42.78
N ALA A 256 70.86 -62.22 -43.79
CA ALA A 256 71.11 -62.68 -45.16
C ALA A 256 72.42 -62.12 -45.73
N ASN A 257 72.71 -60.83 -45.48
CA ASN A 257 73.96 -60.21 -45.90
C ASN A 257 75.19 -60.78 -45.17
N ARG A 258 75.06 -61.07 -43.87
CA ARG A 258 76.11 -61.77 -43.11
C ARG A 258 76.37 -63.17 -43.66
N ASN A 259 75.32 -63.93 -43.97
CA ASN A 259 75.43 -65.25 -44.60
C ASN A 259 76.09 -65.19 -45.98
N ALA A 260 75.70 -64.22 -46.83
CA ALA A 260 76.31 -64.00 -48.13
C ALA A 260 77.81 -63.67 -48.02
N THR A 261 78.18 -62.83 -47.05
CA THR A 261 79.58 -62.50 -46.75
C THR A 261 80.37 -63.74 -46.33
N THR A 262 79.81 -64.57 -45.43
CA THR A 262 80.42 -65.84 -45.04
C THR A 262 80.60 -66.78 -46.22
N ALA A 263 79.56 -66.95 -47.06
CA ALA A 263 79.63 -67.79 -48.26
C ALA A 263 80.70 -67.30 -49.25
N GLN A 264 80.82 -65.99 -49.45
CA GLN A 264 81.87 -65.39 -50.28
C GLN A 264 83.27 -65.67 -49.73
N SER A 265 83.45 -65.58 -48.40
CA SER A 265 84.71 -65.95 -47.75
C SER A 265 85.06 -67.41 -48.00
N THR A 266 84.12 -68.33 -47.77
CA THR A 266 84.32 -69.77 -48.01
C THR A 266 84.64 -70.06 -49.48
N ALA A 267 83.96 -69.40 -50.42
CA ALA A 267 84.25 -69.54 -51.85
C ALA A 267 85.67 -69.04 -52.21
N ASN A 268 86.11 -67.92 -51.62
CA ASN A 268 87.46 -67.41 -51.80
C ASN A 268 88.51 -68.38 -51.24
N ASP A 269 88.27 -68.96 -50.06
CA ASP A 269 89.16 -69.96 -49.46
C ASP A 269 89.27 -71.22 -50.36
N ALA A 270 88.13 -71.74 -50.84
CA ALA A 270 88.10 -72.86 -51.77
C ALA A 270 88.86 -72.56 -53.07
N LYS A 271 88.71 -71.35 -53.62
CA LYS A 271 89.46 -70.88 -54.81
C LYS A 271 90.96 -70.86 -54.53
N ASN A 272 91.39 -70.35 -53.38
CA ASN A 272 92.79 -70.33 -52.98
C ASN A 272 93.35 -71.74 -52.84
N THR A 273 92.62 -72.65 -52.19
CA THR A 273 92.99 -74.07 -52.09
C THR A 273 93.14 -74.72 -53.46
N ALA A 274 92.19 -74.50 -54.38
CA ALA A 274 92.26 -75.03 -55.74
C ALA A 274 93.47 -74.49 -56.52
N ASN A 275 93.75 -73.19 -56.44
CA ASN A 275 94.93 -72.57 -57.05
C ASN A 275 96.24 -73.16 -56.51
N ASN A 276 96.33 -73.38 -55.19
CA ASN A 276 97.49 -74.00 -54.56
C ASN A 276 97.67 -75.45 -55.04
N ALA A 277 96.58 -76.22 -55.12
CA ALA A 277 96.61 -77.60 -55.61
C ALA A 277 97.03 -77.67 -57.09
N ALA A 278 96.52 -76.78 -57.94
CA ALA A 278 96.92 -76.67 -59.34
C ALA A 278 98.41 -76.33 -59.48
N THR A 279 98.91 -75.41 -58.66
CA THR A 279 100.34 -75.05 -58.60
C THR A 279 101.20 -76.27 -58.20
N ALA A 280 100.78 -77.02 -57.18
CA ALA A 280 101.48 -78.24 -56.74
C ALA A 280 101.48 -79.34 -57.83
N ALA A 281 100.37 -79.52 -58.54
CA ALA A 281 100.26 -80.49 -59.64
C ALA A 281 101.18 -80.12 -60.83
N GLY A 282 101.22 -78.83 -61.21
CA GLY A 282 102.12 -78.33 -62.25
C GLY A 282 103.60 -78.54 -61.89
N ALA A 283 103.97 -78.32 -60.62
CA ALA A 283 105.31 -78.61 -60.13
C ALA A 283 105.66 -80.10 -60.28
N ALA A 284 104.75 -81.01 -59.95
CA ALA A 284 104.96 -82.46 -60.07
C ALA A 284 105.14 -82.95 -61.53
N GLN A 285 104.48 -82.33 -62.51
CA GLN A 285 104.65 -82.66 -63.93
C GLN A 285 106.03 -82.24 -64.49
N SER A 286 106.65 -81.20 -63.94
CA SER A 286 107.97 -80.72 -64.40
C SER A 286 109.14 -81.62 -63.96
N THR A 287 108.89 -82.55 -63.05
CA THR A 287 109.90 -83.45 -62.43
C THR A 287 109.86 -84.89 -62.94
N ALA A 288 108.94 -85.22 -63.87
CA ALA A 288 108.78 -86.55 -64.50
C ALA A 288 109.27 -86.55 -65.95
#